data_AF-D4F5W0-F1
#
_entry.id   AF-D4F5W0-F1
#
_cell.length_a   1.000
_cell.length_b   1.000
_cell.length_c   1.000
_cell.angle_alpha   90.00
_cell.angle_beta   90.00
_cell.angle_gamma   90.00
#
_symmetry.space_group_name_H-M   'P 1'
#
loop_
_entity.id
_entity.type
_entity.pdbx_description
1 polymer ?
#
loop_
_entity_poly.entity_id
_entity_poly.type
_entity_poly.pdbx_seq_one_letter_code
_entity_poly.pdbx_strand_id
1 'polypeptide(L)'
;MIRVFTTRDTILTDSGLRYSFATKRSPMKRYSCIALALLSCATLAPAYAAADDGIIRHTVQFPKGQSGTTLHGSIQGNDTLDYTLVAAQGQQMSVTLNGKSSTYFNLLAPGNHGEALFNGSIEGDHYQGILPTKGQYTVRLYQMGAAKDSSTAHPFTLTIRIQGTSASRPTSQHSASGTLPCAQHSGQPMGQCPFSVTRQANGDATLTLTLPDQRQRTLFFSHGKPLNADLSQADGDMTFTWQQQDDLFLIRCGHERYEVPAAAITGG
;
A
#
# COMPACT_ATOMS: atom_id res chain seq x y z
N MET A 1 -53.11 27.71 57.51
CA MET A 1 -53.21 28.55 56.29
C MET A 1 -52.45 27.85 55.18
N ILE A 2 -53.08 27.58 54.02
CA ILE A 2 -52.43 27.19 52.73
C ILE A 2 -51.62 25.86 52.66
N ARG A 3 -52.14 24.88 51.87
CA ARG A 3 -51.46 23.85 51.00
C ARG A 3 -50.37 22.91 51.59
N VAL A 4 -50.32 21.56 51.39
CA VAL A 4 -51.03 20.55 50.55
C VAL A 4 -50.76 20.69 49.03
N PHE A 5 -50.19 19.74 48.26
CA PHE A 5 -50.09 18.25 48.31
C PHE A 5 -48.62 17.71 48.19
N THR A 6 -48.28 16.41 48.00
CA THR A 6 -48.56 15.14 48.73
C THR A 6 -47.98 13.89 47.98
N THR A 7 -47.05 13.15 48.62
CA THR A 7 -46.62 11.71 48.47
C THR A 7 -46.24 11.05 47.12
N ARG A 8 -45.41 9.98 47.19
CA ARG A 8 -45.85 8.60 46.90
C ARG A 8 -44.89 7.50 47.40
N ASP A 9 -45.47 6.34 47.72
CA ASP A 9 -44.84 5.19 48.37
C ASP A 9 -44.84 3.91 47.51
N THR A 10 -43.68 3.26 47.44
CA THR A 10 -43.42 1.94 48.04
C THR A 10 -44.36 0.72 47.76
N ILE A 11 -44.04 -0.04 46.70
CA ILE A 11 -43.73 -1.51 46.71
C ILE A 11 -44.85 -2.62 46.81
N LEU A 12 -44.51 -3.83 46.32
CA LEU A 12 -45.09 -5.21 46.49
C LEU A 12 -46.30 -5.74 45.64
N THR A 13 -45.97 -6.48 44.57
CA THR A 13 -46.29 -7.92 44.24
C THR A 13 -47.71 -8.56 44.19
N ASP A 14 -47.88 -9.35 43.10
CA ASP A 14 -48.37 -10.76 43.01
C ASP A 14 -49.83 -11.12 42.58
N SER A 15 -49.87 -12.26 41.86
CA SER A 15 -50.92 -13.26 41.54
C SER A 15 -52.34 -12.90 41.05
N GLY A 16 -52.81 -13.65 40.04
CA GLY A 16 -54.23 -13.65 39.62
C GLY A 16 -54.55 -14.18 38.21
N LEU A 17 -54.52 -15.50 37.98
CA LEU A 17 -55.21 -16.10 36.81
C LEU A 17 -56.73 -16.10 37.01
N ARG A 18 -57.52 -15.77 35.97
CA ARG A 18 -58.86 -16.39 35.69
C ARG A 18 -59.18 -16.43 34.19
N TYR A 19 -60.20 -17.22 33.85
CA TYR A 19 -60.47 -17.78 32.52
C TYR A 19 -61.47 -16.97 31.67
N SER A 20 -61.26 -17.05 30.34
CA SER A 20 -62.25 -17.31 29.26
C SER A 20 -63.62 -16.62 29.27
N PHE A 21 -63.94 -15.94 28.16
CA PHE A 21 -65.27 -15.99 27.56
C PHE A 21 -65.18 -16.02 26.02
N ALA A 22 -66.06 -16.79 25.38
CA ALA A 22 -66.16 -16.89 23.93
C ALA A 22 -67.52 -16.34 23.44
N THR A 23 -67.52 -15.52 22.39
CA THR A 23 -68.72 -15.04 21.72
C THR A 23 -68.70 -15.39 20.23
N LYS A 24 -69.90 -15.53 19.64
CA LYS A 24 -70.15 -16.40 18.49
C LYS A 24 -70.81 -15.64 17.33
N ARG A 25 -70.07 -15.54 16.22
CA ARG A 25 -70.50 -15.34 14.81
C ARG A 25 -71.80 -14.56 14.52
N SER A 26 -71.69 -13.53 13.68
CA SER A 26 -72.72 -13.21 12.65
C SER A 26 -72.05 -12.71 11.35
N PRO A 27 -72.63 -12.93 10.14
CA PRO A 27 -71.92 -12.73 8.87
C PRO A 27 -72.43 -11.56 8.02
N MET A 28 -71.55 -10.89 7.26
CA MET A 28 -71.96 -9.98 6.18
C MET A 28 -71.11 -10.07 4.91
N LYS A 29 -71.83 -10.21 3.79
CA LYS A 29 -71.52 -9.86 2.38
C LYS A 29 -70.08 -10.01 1.86
N ARG A 30 -69.95 -10.90 0.87
CA ARG A 30 -68.82 -10.95 -0.07
C ARG A 30 -68.77 -9.66 -0.89
N TYR A 31 -67.64 -8.96 -0.86
CA TYR A 31 -67.21 -8.02 -1.89
C TYR A 31 -65.90 -8.52 -2.49
N SER A 32 -65.86 -8.74 -3.80
CA SER A 32 -64.69 -9.26 -4.49
C SER A 32 -63.80 -8.10 -4.91
N CYS A 33 -62.86 -7.71 -4.06
CA CYS A 33 -61.83 -6.73 -4.38
C CYS A 33 -60.56 -7.46 -4.84
N ILE A 34 -60.07 -7.11 -6.02
CA ILE A 34 -58.84 -7.70 -6.60
C ILE A 34 -57.65 -7.22 -5.78
N ALA A 35 -57.05 -8.13 -5.00
CA ALA A 35 -55.83 -7.86 -4.26
C ALA A 35 -54.63 -7.91 -5.22
N LEU A 36 -54.05 -6.76 -5.56
CA LEU A 36 -52.74 -6.70 -6.21
C LEU A 36 -51.69 -7.28 -5.26
N ALA A 37 -51.11 -8.43 -5.62
CA ALA A 37 -49.96 -8.98 -4.94
C ALA A 37 -48.72 -8.13 -5.26
N LEU A 38 -48.46 -7.09 -4.46
CA LEU A 38 -47.20 -6.34 -4.49
C LEU A 38 -46.07 -7.28 -4.04
N LEU A 39 -45.43 -7.92 -5.01
CA LEU A 39 -44.33 -8.84 -4.81
C LEU A 39 -43.09 -8.05 -4.38
N SER A 40 -42.94 -7.83 -3.08
CA SER A 40 -41.79 -7.17 -2.46
C SER A 40 -40.54 -8.03 -2.59
N CYS A 41 -39.91 -7.97 -3.76
CA CYS A 41 -38.62 -8.58 -4.04
C CYS A 41 -37.54 -7.89 -3.19
N ALA A 42 -37.34 -8.40 -1.97
CA ALA A 42 -36.24 -8.01 -1.12
C ALA A 42 -34.93 -8.48 -1.76
N THR A 43 -34.28 -7.58 -2.49
CA THR A 43 -32.97 -7.83 -3.10
C THR A 43 -31.93 -8.04 -2.01
N LEU A 44 -31.68 -9.30 -1.66
CA LEU A 44 -30.49 -9.75 -0.96
C LEU A 44 -29.27 -9.44 -1.84
N ALA A 45 -28.76 -8.21 -1.73
CA ALA A 45 -27.48 -7.86 -2.31
C ALA A 45 -26.42 -8.79 -1.67
N PRO A 46 -25.64 -9.54 -2.48
CA PRO A 46 -24.59 -10.37 -1.92
C PRO A 46 -23.57 -9.47 -1.24
N ALA A 47 -23.47 -9.60 0.08
CA ALA A 47 -22.37 -9.01 0.83
C ALA A 47 -21.10 -9.77 0.44
N TYR A 48 -20.35 -9.23 -0.53
CA TYR A 48 -19.02 -9.71 -0.86
C TYR A 48 -18.11 -9.49 0.35
N ALA A 49 -18.04 -10.50 1.22
CA ALA A 49 -17.03 -10.56 2.25
C ALA A 49 -15.67 -10.60 1.54
N ALA A 50 -14.93 -9.50 1.60
CA ALA A 50 -13.53 -9.51 1.23
C ALA A 50 -12.83 -10.56 2.11
N ALA A 51 -12.07 -11.46 1.49
CA ALA A 51 -11.27 -12.41 2.24
C ALA A 51 -10.25 -11.64 3.08
N ASP A 52 -10.24 -11.88 4.38
CA ASP A 52 -9.16 -11.42 5.24
C ASP A 52 -7.89 -12.18 4.83
N ASP A 53 -6.85 -11.44 4.43
CA ASP A 53 -5.57 -12.00 4.03
C ASP A 53 -4.64 -12.26 5.23
N GLY A 54 -5.11 -12.02 6.45
CA GLY A 54 -4.38 -12.23 7.70
C GLY A 54 -3.32 -11.16 7.97
N ILE A 55 -3.31 -10.06 7.21
CA ILE A 55 -2.29 -9.01 7.31
C ILE A 55 -2.78 -7.88 8.21
N ILE A 56 -2.14 -7.75 9.37
CA ILE A 56 -2.42 -6.73 10.38
C ILE A 56 -1.91 -5.38 9.88
N ARG A 57 -2.81 -4.41 9.71
CA ARG A 57 -2.50 -3.12 9.06
C ARG A 57 -2.47 -1.95 10.04
N HIS A 58 -1.44 -1.12 9.90
CA HIS A 58 -1.21 0.06 10.72
C HIS A 58 -0.98 1.28 9.82
N THR A 59 -1.91 2.23 9.79
CA THR A 59 -1.71 3.51 9.10
C THR A 59 -0.74 4.38 9.91
N VAL A 60 0.43 4.67 9.35
CA VAL A 60 1.45 5.52 9.95
C VAL A 60 1.20 6.98 9.59
N GLN A 61 1.19 7.83 10.61
CA GLN A 61 1.16 9.29 10.47
C GLN A 61 2.32 9.87 11.28
N PHE A 62 2.99 10.89 10.75
CA PHE A 62 4.03 11.59 11.50
C PHE A 62 3.41 12.67 12.40
N PRO A 63 3.95 12.93 13.60
CA PRO A 63 3.51 14.04 14.44
C PRO A 63 3.60 15.38 13.69
N LYS A 64 2.71 16.33 14.02
CA LYS A 64 2.64 17.63 13.33
C LYS A 64 4.01 18.34 13.34
N GLY A 65 4.56 18.60 12.16
CA GLY A 65 5.85 19.26 11.97
C GLY A 65 7.07 18.32 11.99
N GLN A 66 6.88 17.00 12.20
CA GLN A 66 7.94 16.01 12.08
C GLN A 66 8.01 15.42 10.66
N SER A 67 9.22 15.08 10.25
CA SER A 67 9.54 14.39 8.99
C SER A 67 9.71 12.87 9.17
N GLY A 68 9.19 12.31 10.26
CA GLY A 68 9.30 10.88 10.57
C GLY A 68 8.65 10.50 11.89
N THR A 69 8.72 9.22 12.22
CA THR A 69 8.26 8.66 13.49
C THR A 69 9.04 7.39 13.85
N THR A 70 8.88 6.95 15.10
CA THR A 70 9.42 5.69 15.62
C THR A 70 8.27 4.89 16.21
N LEU A 71 8.15 3.63 15.79
CA LEU A 71 7.07 2.72 16.14
C LEU A 71 7.66 1.55 16.93
N HIS A 72 7.06 1.22 18.07
CA HIS A 72 7.45 0.07 18.88
C HIS A 72 6.36 -0.99 18.79
N GLY A 73 6.74 -2.26 18.71
CA GLY A 73 5.80 -3.35 18.58
C GLY A 73 6.43 -4.71 18.85
N SER A 74 5.66 -5.76 18.61
CA SER A 74 6.11 -7.15 18.63
C SER A 74 5.41 -7.93 17.53
N ILE A 75 6.11 -8.90 16.95
CA ILE A 75 5.63 -9.78 15.88
C ILE A 75 5.79 -11.23 16.33
N GLN A 76 4.82 -12.10 16.04
CA GLN A 76 4.79 -13.47 16.52
C GLN A 76 4.47 -14.47 15.39
N GLY A 77 5.38 -15.41 15.16
CA GLY A 77 5.11 -16.57 14.30
C GLY A 77 4.77 -16.17 12.87
N ASN A 78 3.53 -16.44 12.46
CA ASN A 78 3.05 -16.20 11.10
C ASN A 78 2.52 -14.77 10.85
N ASP A 79 2.54 -13.90 11.87
CA ASP A 79 2.14 -12.49 11.74
C ASP A 79 2.81 -11.79 10.55
N THR A 80 2.02 -11.01 9.81
CA THR A 80 2.50 -10.08 8.79
C THR A 80 1.96 -8.69 9.12
N LEU A 81 2.84 -7.72 9.36
CA LEU A 81 2.48 -6.39 9.84
C LEU A 81 2.74 -5.34 8.74
N ASP A 82 1.68 -4.75 8.19
CA ASP A 82 1.73 -3.73 7.14
C ASP A 82 1.66 -2.32 7.73
N TYR A 83 2.81 -1.65 7.82
CA TYR A 83 2.89 -0.23 8.19
C TYR A 83 2.76 0.64 6.93
N THR A 84 1.58 1.23 6.71
CA THR A 84 1.28 1.99 5.49
C THR A 84 1.42 3.50 5.69
N LEU A 85 2.04 4.20 4.74
CA LEU A 85 2.16 5.67 4.78
C LEU A 85 2.06 6.30 3.41
N VAL A 86 1.44 7.48 3.34
CA VAL A 86 1.35 8.27 2.11
C VAL A 86 2.59 9.15 1.96
N ALA A 87 3.22 9.09 0.79
CA ALA A 87 4.40 9.86 0.45
C ALA A 87 4.36 10.37 -1.01
N ALA A 88 5.22 11.33 -1.33
CA ALA A 88 5.36 11.88 -2.68
C ALA A 88 6.62 11.38 -3.38
N GLN A 89 6.56 11.36 -4.72
CA GLN A 89 7.70 11.11 -5.59
C GLN A 89 8.84 12.10 -5.32
N GLY A 90 10.08 11.63 -5.37
CA GLY A 90 11.27 12.47 -5.22
C GLY A 90 11.61 12.86 -3.77
N GLN A 91 10.83 12.43 -2.78
CA GLN A 91 11.24 12.51 -1.38
C GLN A 91 12.22 11.38 -1.04
N GLN A 92 13.17 11.61 -0.14
CA GLN A 92 14.07 10.56 0.35
C GLN A 92 13.47 9.87 1.57
N MET A 93 13.10 8.59 1.46
CA MET A 93 12.70 7.79 2.61
C MET A 93 13.92 7.12 3.24
N SER A 94 13.90 6.95 4.56
CA SER A 94 14.73 5.97 5.26
C SER A 94 13.86 5.13 6.19
N VAL A 95 14.05 3.82 6.17
CA VAL A 95 13.42 2.84 7.07
C VAL A 95 14.52 2.11 7.84
N THR A 96 14.34 1.86 9.12
CA THR A 96 15.29 1.09 9.93
C THR A 96 14.57 0.23 10.94
N LEU A 97 14.79 -1.08 10.85
CA LEU A 97 14.22 -2.09 11.73
C LEU A 97 15.26 -2.48 12.78
N ASN A 98 14.93 -2.38 14.06
CA ASN A 98 15.76 -2.90 15.15
C ASN A 98 14.95 -4.02 15.83
N GLY A 99 15.45 -5.25 15.82
CA GLY A 99 14.70 -6.41 16.34
C GLY A 99 15.53 -7.69 16.37
N LYS A 100 14.85 -8.85 16.32
CA LYS A 100 15.52 -10.14 16.08
C LYS A 100 16.01 -10.23 14.64
N SER A 101 17.17 -10.85 14.43
CA SER A 101 17.75 -11.14 13.11
C SER A 101 16.93 -12.13 12.24
N SER A 102 15.84 -12.67 12.79
CA SER A 102 14.83 -13.50 12.11
C SER A 102 13.55 -12.74 11.74
N THR A 103 13.51 -11.42 12.03
CA THR A 103 12.43 -10.50 11.65
C THR A 103 12.98 -9.55 10.59
N TYR A 104 12.27 -9.42 9.48
CA TYR A 104 12.68 -8.64 8.31
C TYR A 104 11.58 -7.64 7.94
N PHE A 105 11.89 -6.70 7.05
CA PHE A 105 10.87 -5.90 6.38
C PHE A 105 11.10 -5.83 4.87
N ASN A 106 10.01 -5.71 4.11
CA ASN A 106 10.03 -5.30 2.71
C ASN A 106 9.40 -3.91 2.57
N LEU A 107 9.95 -3.07 1.69
CA LEU A 107 9.32 -1.81 1.28
C LEU A 107 8.59 -2.01 -0.05
N LEU A 108 7.28 -1.78 -0.08
CA LEU A 108 6.45 -1.93 -1.28
C LEU A 108 6.00 -0.56 -1.79
N ALA A 109 6.10 -0.37 -3.10
CA ALA A 109 5.61 0.82 -3.78
C ALA A 109 4.07 0.86 -3.86
N PRO A 110 3.45 2.04 -4.05
CA PRO A 110 2.02 2.17 -4.32
C PRO A 110 1.60 1.37 -5.55
N GLY A 111 0.53 0.56 -5.41
CA GLY A 111 0.00 -0.26 -6.51
C GLY A 111 0.91 -1.41 -6.97
N ASN A 112 1.90 -1.80 -6.16
CA ASN A 112 2.85 -2.83 -6.53
C ASN A 112 2.24 -4.25 -6.47
N HIS A 113 2.46 -5.02 -7.52
CA HIS A 113 2.08 -6.44 -7.64
C HIS A 113 3.29 -7.35 -7.95
N GLY A 114 4.52 -6.82 -7.89
CA GLY A 114 5.77 -7.51 -8.21
C GLY A 114 6.82 -7.40 -7.10
N GLU A 115 8.08 -7.16 -7.49
CA GLU A 115 9.24 -7.11 -6.59
C GLU A 115 9.24 -5.88 -5.66
N ALA A 116 9.82 -6.02 -4.47
CA ALA A 116 9.88 -4.97 -3.47
C ALA A 116 10.94 -3.90 -3.81
N LEU A 117 10.75 -2.67 -3.33
CA LEU A 117 11.77 -1.61 -3.40
C LEU A 117 12.96 -1.87 -2.45
N PHE A 118 12.77 -2.78 -1.50
CA PHE A 118 13.77 -3.28 -0.57
C PHE A 118 13.28 -4.64 -0.04
N ASN A 119 14.15 -5.64 0.01
CA ASN A 119 13.91 -6.96 0.59
C ASN A 119 14.89 -7.21 1.73
N GLY A 120 14.45 -6.98 2.97
CA GLY A 120 15.33 -7.06 4.14
C GLY A 120 15.87 -8.46 4.45
N SER A 121 15.27 -9.52 3.89
CA SER A 121 15.85 -10.87 4.00
C SER A 121 17.06 -11.10 3.09
N ILE A 122 17.38 -10.15 2.21
CA ILE A 122 18.55 -10.15 1.31
C ILE A 122 19.44 -8.92 1.59
N GLU A 123 18.84 -7.73 1.74
CA GLU A 123 19.53 -6.44 1.84
C GLU A 123 19.76 -5.95 3.28
N GLY A 124 19.13 -6.56 4.29
CA GLY A 124 19.36 -6.26 5.71
C GLY A 124 18.24 -5.47 6.41
N ASP A 125 18.60 -4.69 7.43
CA ASP A 125 17.67 -4.04 8.37
C ASP A 125 17.52 -2.52 8.19
N HIS A 126 18.18 -1.95 7.18
CA HIS A 126 18.15 -0.53 6.85
C HIS A 126 17.93 -0.27 5.36
N TYR A 127 16.98 0.60 5.03
CA TYR A 127 16.77 1.16 3.70
C TYR A 127 16.93 2.69 3.74
N GLN A 128 17.57 3.26 2.72
CA GLN A 128 17.52 4.68 2.41
C GLN A 128 17.50 4.85 0.89
N GLY A 129 16.57 5.64 0.35
CA GLY A 129 16.43 5.83 -1.10
C GLY A 129 15.40 6.89 -1.49
N ILE A 130 15.35 7.23 -2.78
CA ILE A 130 14.36 8.18 -3.32
C ILE A 130 13.07 7.44 -3.68
N LEU A 131 11.93 7.99 -3.26
CA LEU A 131 10.63 7.39 -3.49
C LEU A 131 10.21 7.52 -4.96
N PRO A 132 9.92 6.39 -5.65
CA PRO A 132 9.75 6.37 -7.10
C PRO A 132 8.45 7.02 -7.61
N THR A 133 7.41 7.05 -6.79
CA THR A 133 6.08 7.56 -7.18
C THR A 133 5.33 8.16 -5.99
N LYS A 134 4.21 8.84 -6.24
CA LYS A 134 3.33 9.36 -5.19
C LYS A 134 2.25 8.32 -4.87
N GLY A 135 2.06 8.02 -3.59
CA GLY A 135 0.96 7.16 -3.15
C GLY A 135 1.16 6.59 -1.74
N GLN A 136 0.41 5.55 -1.42
CA GLN A 136 0.58 4.78 -0.19
C GLN A 136 1.67 3.71 -0.37
N TYR A 137 2.77 3.87 0.36
CA TYR A 137 3.82 2.85 0.52
C TYR A 137 3.48 1.93 1.67
N THR A 138 3.99 0.70 1.63
CA THR A 138 3.83 -0.30 2.70
C THR A 138 5.19 -0.80 3.16
N VAL A 139 5.48 -0.66 4.45
CA VAL A 139 6.59 -1.33 5.12
C VAL A 139 6.04 -2.60 5.77
N ARG A 140 6.25 -3.75 5.13
CA ARG A 140 5.72 -5.06 5.53
C ARG A 140 6.73 -5.81 6.38
N LEU A 141 6.46 -5.99 7.67
CA LEU A 141 7.29 -6.80 8.58
C LEU A 141 6.79 -8.26 8.60
N TYR A 142 7.74 -9.20 8.65
CA TYR A 142 7.48 -10.65 8.68
C TYR A 142 8.63 -11.40 9.35
N GLN A 143 8.44 -12.70 9.63
CA GLN A 143 9.46 -13.57 10.23
C GLN A 143 9.82 -14.76 9.32
N MET A 144 11.02 -15.32 9.49
CA MET A 144 11.47 -16.55 8.81
C MET A 144 12.16 -17.54 9.76
N GLY A 145 12.29 -18.79 9.32
CA GLY A 145 12.86 -19.89 10.11
C GLY A 145 12.04 -20.18 11.36
N ALA A 146 12.68 -20.79 12.37
CA ALA A 146 12.01 -21.24 13.60
C ALA A 146 11.32 -20.14 14.43
N ALA A 147 11.54 -18.86 14.13
CA ALA A 147 10.73 -17.77 14.70
C ALA A 147 9.29 -17.79 14.18
N LYS A 148 9.08 -18.16 12.90
CA LYS A 148 7.77 -18.23 12.25
C LYS A 148 6.89 -19.37 12.79
N ASP A 149 7.53 -20.44 13.24
CA ASP A 149 6.87 -21.61 13.83
C ASP A 149 6.67 -21.47 15.37
N SER A 150 7.06 -20.33 15.94
CA SER A 150 7.06 -20.08 17.39
C SER A 150 5.88 -19.25 17.86
N SER A 151 5.36 -19.56 19.04
CA SER A 151 4.41 -18.71 19.79
C SER A 151 5.11 -17.61 20.60
N THR A 152 6.42 -17.42 20.43
CA THR A 152 7.19 -16.38 21.15
C THR A 152 7.11 -15.06 20.40
N ALA A 153 6.40 -14.07 20.94
CA ALA A 153 6.43 -12.70 20.43
C ALA A 153 7.87 -12.14 20.47
N HIS A 154 8.29 -11.49 19.38
CA HIS A 154 9.61 -10.88 19.24
C HIS A 154 9.48 -9.36 19.09
N PRO A 155 9.99 -8.57 20.05
CA PRO A 155 9.85 -7.12 20.02
C PRO A 155 10.73 -6.49 18.93
N PHE A 156 10.28 -5.36 18.41
CA PHE A 156 11.01 -4.55 17.45
C PHE A 156 10.76 -3.05 17.65
N THR A 157 11.64 -2.24 17.06
CA THR A 157 11.47 -0.80 16.87
C THR A 157 11.68 -0.48 15.40
N LEU A 158 10.66 0.07 14.76
CA LEU A 158 10.65 0.46 13.35
C LEU A 158 10.70 1.99 13.27
N THR A 159 11.80 2.53 12.74
CA THR A 159 11.95 3.97 12.50
C THR A 159 11.70 4.27 11.03
N ILE A 160 10.84 5.24 10.73
CA ILE A 160 10.54 5.68 9.36
C ILE A 160 10.71 7.19 9.29
N ARG A 161 11.47 7.69 8.31
CA ARG A 161 11.61 9.12 8.01
C ARG A 161 11.44 9.37 6.52
N ILE A 162 10.92 10.53 6.16
CA ILE A 162 10.82 11.03 4.78
C ILE A 162 11.33 12.47 4.76
N GLN A 163 12.37 12.73 3.98
CA GLN A 163 13.02 14.03 3.86
C GLN A 163 12.86 14.62 2.45
N GLY A 164 13.04 15.93 2.34
CA GLY A 164 12.85 16.68 1.10
C GLY A 164 11.39 17.05 0.82
N THR A 165 11.21 18.23 0.24
CA THR A 165 9.95 18.61 -0.42
C THR A 165 9.79 17.81 -1.71
N SER A 166 8.55 17.51 -2.10
CA SER A 166 8.23 17.00 -3.44
C SER A 166 8.94 17.86 -4.51
N ALA A 167 9.70 17.22 -5.40
CA ALA A 167 10.60 17.88 -6.35
C ALA A 167 11.71 18.76 -5.72
N SER A 168 12.52 18.20 -4.80
CA SER A 168 13.88 18.70 -4.60
C SER A 168 14.73 18.37 -5.84
N ARG A 169 15.10 19.38 -6.64
CA ARG A 169 16.01 19.19 -7.76
C ARG A 169 17.40 18.82 -7.21
N PRO A 170 17.96 17.65 -7.55
CA PRO A 170 19.21 17.18 -6.96
C PRO A 170 20.39 18.06 -7.35
N THR A 171 21.38 18.14 -6.46
CA THR A 171 22.57 18.98 -6.63
C THR A 171 23.43 18.50 -7.79
N SER A 172 23.94 19.44 -8.57
CA SER A 172 24.47 19.22 -9.92
C SER A 172 25.75 18.36 -10.03
N GLN A 173 26.32 17.94 -8.91
CA GLN A 173 27.51 17.08 -8.86
C GLN A 173 27.20 15.60 -9.13
N HIS A 174 25.97 15.14 -8.89
CA HIS A 174 25.55 13.75 -9.13
C HIS A 174 24.51 13.62 -10.25
N SER A 175 24.22 14.72 -10.96
CA SER A 175 23.31 14.72 -12.11
C SER A 175 24.06 14.62 -13.43
N ALA A 176 23.67 13.69 -14.30
CA ALA A 176 24.15 13.60 -15.68
C ALA A 176 22.96 13.55 -16.66
N SER A 177 23.24 13.70 -17.95
CA SER A 177 22.23 13.66 -19.02
C SER A 177 22.84 13.22 -20.34
N GLY A 178 22.05 12.57 -21.19
CA GLY A 178 22.46 12.12 -22.51
C GLY A 178 21.28 11.59 -23.32
N THR A 179 21.56 10.67 -24.26
CA THR A 179 20.54 9.86 -24.94
C THR A 179 20.85 8.38 -24.75
N LEU A 180 19.82 7.53 -24.72
CA LEU A 180 19.97 6.08 -24.72
C LEU A 180 18.91 5.41 -25.62
N PRO A 181 19.15 4.18 -26.12
CA PRO A 181 18.22 3.52 -27.02
C PRO A 181 16.90 3.15 -26.33
N CYS A 182 15.78 3.45 -26.97
CA CYS A 182 14.45 3.22 -26.41
C CYS A 182 13.39 2.87 -27.48
N ALA A 183 12.33 2.18 -27.07
CA ALA A 183 11.12 2.01 -27.86
C ALA A 183 9.89 2.02 -26.96
N GLN A 184 8.76 2.55 -27.45
CA GLN A 184 7.50 2.63 -26.68
C GLN A 184 6.56 1.45 -26.95
N HIS A 185 6.70 0.81 -28.11
CA HIS A 185 5.81 -0.26 -28.54
C HIS A 185 6.58 -1.54 -28.83
N SER A 186 5.91 -2.69 -28.71
CA SER A 186 6.46 -3.98 -29.14
C SER A 186 6.74 -3.97 -30.66
N GLY A 187 7.85 -4.57 -31.08
CA GLY A 187 8.28 -4.61 -32.49
C GLY A 187 8.82 -3.29 -33.08
N GLN A 188 8.61 -2.14 -32.44
CA GLN A 188 9.17 -0.86 -32.87
C GLN A 188 10.72 -0.88 -32.89
N PRO A 189 11.39 -0.33 -33.91
CA PRO A 189 12.85 -0.11 -33.88
C PRO A 189 13.25 0.80 -32.71
N MET A 190 14.45 0.60 -32.15
CA MET A 190 14.95 1.45 -31.07
C MET A 190 15.28 2.84 -31.62
N GLY A 191 14.61 3.87 -31.10
CA GLY A 191 15.00 5.27 -31.26
C GLY A 191 15.97 5.70 -30.17
N GLN A 192 16.24 7.01 -30.06
CA GLN A 192 17.07 7.59 -29.00
C GLN A 192 16.21 8.47 -28.08
N CYS A 193 16.08 8.09 -26.81
CA CYS A 193 15.40 8.91 -25.80
C CYS A 193 16.41 9.80 -25.08
N PRO A 194 16.20 11.12 -25.02
CA PRO A 194 16.89 11.97 -24.05
C PRO A 194 16.62 11.48 -22.62
N PHE A 195 17.64 11.48 -21.78
CA PHE A 195 17.50 11.18 -20.35
C PHE A 195 18.27 12.17 -19.48
N SER A 196 17.79 12.33 -18.25
CA SER A 196 18.59 12.82 -17.13
C SER A 196 18.66 11.74 -16.05
N VAL A 197 19.79 11.64 -15.36
CA VAL A 197 20.01 10.68 -14.28
C VAL A 197 20.56 11.41 -13.06
N THR A 198 20.11 11.01 -11.89
CA THR A 198 20.63 11.44 -10.60
C THR A 198 21.17 10.22 -9.87
N ARG A 199 22.41 10.30 -9.40
CA ARG A 199 23.12 9.21 -8.70
C ARG A 199 23.25 9.52 -7.21
N GLN A 200 23.53 8.49 -6.41
CA GLN A 200 23.86 8.61 -4.99
C GLN A 200 25.09 7.75 -4.64
N ALA A 201 25.77 8.09 -3.55
CA ALA A 201 27.04 7.46 -3.16
C ALA A 201 26.92 5.99 -2.71
N ASN A 202 25.69 5.50 -2.46
CA ASN A 202 25.38 4.08 -2.23
C ASN A 202 25.16 3.27 -3.53
N GLY A 203 25.20 3.92 -4.70
CA GLY A 203 24.92 3.30 -6.00
C GLY A 203 23.47 3.44 -6.46
N ASP A 204 22.58 4.05 -5.67
CA ASP A 204 21.20 4.29 -6.12
C ASP A 204 21.16 5.35 -7.22
N ALA A 205 20.19 5.21 -8.13
CA ALA A 205 19.92 6.23 -9.13
C ALA A 205 18.44 6.38 -9.47
N THR A 206 18.10 7.57 -9.97
CA THR A 206 16.82 7.89 -10.59
C THR A 206 17.10 8.41 -11.99
N LEU A 207 16.65 7.68 -13.01
CA LEU A 207 16.86 8.00 -14.42
C LEU A 207 15.52 8.32 -15.07
N THR A 208 15.30 9.59 -15.44
CA THR A 208 14.09 10.05 -16.13
C THR A 208 14.38 10.20 -17.62
N LEU A 209 13.67 9.45 -18.45
CA LEU A 209 13.67 9.57 -19.91
C LEU A 209 12.53 10.47 -20.37
N THR A 210 12.74 11.17 -21.47
CA THR A 210 11.67 11.75 -22.29
C THR A 210 11.44 10.84 -23.49
N LEU A 211 10.22 10.34 -23.65
CA LEU A 211 9.83 9.44 -24.72
C LEU A 211 9.44 10.21 -26.01
N PRO A 212 9.38 9.57 -27.19
CA PRO A 212 8.99 10.23 -28.43
C PRO A 212 7.65 11.00 -28.36
N ASP A 213 6.64 10.46 -27.68
CA ASP A 213 5.34 11.11 -27.41
C ASP A 213 5.38 12.26 -26.37
N GLN A 214 6.58 12.64 -25.91
CA GLN A 214 6.85 13.64 -24.87
C GLN A 214 6.38 13.27 -23.45
N ARG A 215 5.88 12.04 -23.21
CA ARG A 215 5.73 11.53 -21.84
C ARG A 215 7.11 11.36 -21.20
N GLN A 216 7.16 11.42 -19.88
CA GLN A 216 8.34 10.99 -19.13
C GLN A 216 8.13 9.59 -18.56
N ARG A 217 9.22 8.81 -18.54
CA ARG A 217 9.34 7.53 -17.84
C ARG A 217 10.47 7.67 -16.83
N THR A 218 10.23 7.32 -15.58
CA THR A 218 11.30 7.26 -14.58
C THR A 218 11.61 5.81 -14.24
N LEU A 219 12.89 5.45 -14.37
CA LEU A 219 13.48 4.18 -13.98
C LEU A 219 14.29 4.39 -12.70
N PHE A 220 14.17 3.47 -11.76
CA PHE A 220 14.79 3.55 -10.45
C PHE A 220 15.79 2.42 -10.28
N PHE A 221 16.89 2.73 -9.63
CA PHE A 221 18.01 1.81 -9.44
C PHE A 221 18.39 1.77 -7.96
N SER A 222 18.58 0.56 -7.44
CA SER A 222 19.08 0.28 -6.09
C SER A 222 20.44 -0.40 -6.23
N HIS A 223 21.45 0.06 -5.50
CA HIS A 223 22.80 -0.52 -5.50
C HIS A 223 23.38 -0.76 -6.92
N GLY A 224 23.13 0.17 -7.86
CA GLY A 224 23.58 0.12 -9.25
C GLY A 224 22.74 -0.73 -10.22
N LYS A 225 21.67 -1.41 -9.77
CA LYS A 225 20.83 -2.31 -10.58
C LYS A 225 19.40 -1.78 -10.76
N PRO A 226 18.70 -2.09 -11.86
CA PRO A 226 17.29 -1.70 -12.04
C PRO A 226 16.41 -2.30 -10.94
N LEU A 227 15.53 -1.48 -10.38
CA LEU A 227 14.62 -1.83 -9.29
C LEU A 227 13.16 -1.84 -9.78
N ASN A 228 12.68 -0.69 -10.27
CA ASN A 228 11.33 -0.53 -10.79
C ASN A 228 11.23 0.66 -11.76
N ALA A 229 10.03 0.91 -12.26
CA ALA A 229 9.65 2.13 -12.98
C ALA A 229 8.46 2.83 -12.32
N ASP A 230 8.16 4.08 -12.73
CA ASP A 230 6.94 4.82 -12.37
C ASP A 230 5.70 4.37 -13.19
N LEU A 231 5.57 3.05 -13.37
CA LEU A 231 4.42 2.42 -14.03
C LEU A 231 3.13 2.61 -13.23
N SER A 232 2.03 2.77 -13.96
CA SER A 232 0.73 3.09 -13.42
C SER A 232 -0.39 2.31 -14.12
N GLN A 233 -1.60 2.36 -13.55
CA GLN A 233 -2.81 1.81 -14.18
C GLN A 233 -3.13 2.47 -15.54
N ALA A 234 -2.58 3.66 -15.85
CA ALA A 234 -2.75 4.31 -17.14
C ALA A 234 -1.83 3.76 -18.25
N ASP A 235 -0.75 3.05 -17.87
CA ASP A 235 0.13 2.34 -18.80
C ASP A 235 -0.44 0.96 -19.22
N GLY A 236 -1.43 0.45 -18.46
CA GLY A 236 -2.16 -0.80 -18.70
C GLY A 236 -1.34 -2.05 -18.37
N ASP A 237 -0.19 -2.22 -19.02
CA ASP A 237 0.77 -3.29 -18.76
C ASP A 237 1.82 -2.82 -17.74
N MET A 238 1.60 -3.12 -16.46
CA MET A 238 2.50 -2.76 -15.36
C MET A 238 3.69 -3.73 -15.18
N THR A 239 3.98 -4.58 -16.17
CA THR A 239 5.09 -5.55 -16.08
C THR A 239 6.45 -4.86 -16.10
N PHE A 240 7.17 -4.85 -14.98
CA PHE A 240 8.58 -4.47 -14.95
C PHE A 240 9.47 -5.72 -15.00
N THR A 241 10.38 -5.80 -15.97
CA THR A 241 11.41 -6.84 -16.03
C THR A 241 12.71 -6.26 -16.57
N TRP A 242 13.84 -6.85 -16.19
CA TRP A 242 15.13 -6.47 -16.75
C TRP A 242 16.07 -7.68 -16.88
N GLN A 243 17.06 -7.54 -17.75
CA GLN A 243 18.20 -8.46 -17.89
C GLN A 243 19.47 -7.62 -18.03
N GLN A 244 20.63 -8.19 -17.72
CA GLN A 244 21.93 -7.57 -17.96
C GLN A 244 22.70 -8.36 -19.00
N GLN A 245 23.24 -7.67 -20.00
CA GLN A 245 24.19 -8.19 -20.98
C GLN A 245 25.46 -7.37 -20.85
N ASP A 246 26.52 -7.96 -20.30
CA ASP A 246 27.77 -7.29 -19.96
C ASP A 246 27.54 -6.01 -19.12
N ASP A 247 27.78 -4.81 -19.67
CA ASP A 247 27.55 -3.52 -19.01
C ASP A 247 26.21 -2.86 -19.38
N LEU A 248 25.31 -3.55 -20.10
CA LEU A 248 24.04 -3.02 -20.58
C LEU A 248 22.82 -3.64 -19.87
N PHE A 249 21.98 -2.82 -19.26
CA PHE A 249 20.67 -3.25 -18.75
C PHE A 249 19.61 -3.19 -19.86
N LEU A 250 19.05 -4.33 -20.22
CA LEU A 250 17.87 -4.46 -21.08
C LEU A 250 16.62 -4.42 -20.20
N ILE A 251 15.96 -3.26 -20.12
CA ILE A 251 14.80 -3.03 -19.24
C ILE A 251 13.52 -3.00 -20.08
N ARG A 252 12.45 -3.60 -19.55
CA ARG A 252 11.09 -3.57 -20.09
C ARG A 252 10.12 -2.98 -19.08
N CYS A 253 9.24 -2.10 -19.57
CA CYS A 253 8.17 -1.49 -18.80
C CYS A 253 6.87 -1.68 -19.60
N GLY A 254 6.24 -2.83 -19.38
CA GLY A 254 5.20 -3.38 -20.24
C GLY A 254 5.68 -3.52 -21.69
N HIS A 255 5.12 -2.72 -22.58
CA HIS A 255 5.47 -2.69 -24.01
C HIS A 255 6.70 -1.82 -24.32
N GLU A 256 7.10 -0.94 -23.39
CA GLU A 256 8.27 -0.07 -23.52
C GLU A 256 9.57 -0.85 -23.28
N ARG A 257 10.66 -0.44 -23.95
CA ARG A 257 11.99 -1.06 -23.91
C ARG A 257 13.07 0.01 -23.78
N TYR A 258 14.09 -0.27 -22.98
CA TYR A 258 15.23 0.62 -22.74
C TYR A 258 16.54 -0.17 -22.69
N GLU A 259 17.58 0.38 -23.29
CA GLU A 259 18.96 -0.12 -23.24
C GLU A 259 19.79 0.86 -22.41
N VAL A 260 20.02 0.56 -21.14
CA VAL A 260 20.62 1.49 -20.17
C VAL A 260 22.03 1.02 -19.78
N PRO A 261 23.11 1.69 -20.21
CA PRO A 261 24.46 1.33 -19.80
C PRO A 261 24.67 1.52 -18.29
N ALA A 262 25.35 0.58 -17.63
CA ALA A 262 25.61 0.62 -16.19
C ALA A 262 26.41 1.88 -15.79
N ALA A 263 27.34 2.34 -16.65
CA ALA A 263 28.06 3.60 -16.46
C ALA A 263 27.15 4.85 -16.42
N ALA A 264 25.94 4.79 -17.01
CA ALA A 264 24.95 5.85 -16.85
C ALA A 264 24.41 5.90 -15.40
N ILE A 265 24.41 4.78 -14.69
CA ILE A 265 23.89 4.61 -13.33
C ILE A 265 24.98 4.82 -12.27
N THR A 266 26.12 4.14 -12.40
CA THR A 266 27.24 4.23 -11.44
C THR A 266 28.05 5.51 -11.58
N GLY A 267 28.12 6.06 -12.79
CA GLY A 267 29.25 6.89 -13.20
C GLY A 267 30.43 6.03 -13.68
N GLY A 268 31.40 6.67 -14.30
CA GLY A 268 32.70 6.11 -14.67
C GLY A 268 33.83 6.95 -14.10
#